data_AF-A0A9W5YFL6-F1
#
_entry.id   AF-A0A9W5YFL6-F1
#
_cell.length_a   1.000
_cell.length_b   1.000
_cell.length_c   1.000
_cell.angle_alpha   90.00
_cell.angle_beta   90.00
_cell.angle_gamma   90.00
#
_symmetry.space_group_name_H-M   'P 1'
#
loop_
_entity.id
_entity.type
_entity.pdbx_description
1 polymer ?
#
loop_
_entity_poly.entity_id
_entity_poly.type
_entity_poly.pdbx_seq_one_letter_code
_entity_poly.pdbx_strand_id
1 'polypeptide(L)'
;MQLLNYLPVALTTLGLTASASPLRRADSPALTWHVSNFTTGCSPAACTYSFNIYGVATANTPGFNATCTGSSSSNSTTLVKCGNNSQVLSRMQPATYPEWNIRVEHAWTEPGDMEFYAFGEANVTSPTPQFIIPVTQEYGVA
;
A
#
# COMPACT_ATOMS: atom_id res chain seq x y z
N MET A 1 61.61 44.35 0.31
CA MET A 1 60.83 44.26 -0.94
C MET A 1 60.23 42.85 -1.00
N GLN A 2 59.17 42.61 -0.24
CA GLN A 2 57.76 42.49 -0.66
C GLN A 2 57.37 41.03 -0.95
N LEU A 3 56.73 40.45 0.07
CA LEU A 3 56.05 39.15 0.09
C LEU A 3 54.77 39.24 -0.77
N LEU A 4 54.57 38.30 -1.70
CA LEU A 4 53.28 38.12 -2.37
C LEU A 4 52.35 37.31 -1.45
N ASN A 5 51.23 37.93 -1.09
CA ASN A 5 50.14 37.34 -0.31
C ASN A 5 49.38 36.28 -1.11
N TYR A 6 49.21 35.11 -0.51
CA TYR A 6 48.24 34.09 -0.92
C TYR A 6 46.86 34.45 -0.35
N LEU A 7 45.84 34.51 -1.21
CA LEU A 7 44.44 34.65 -0.82
C LEU A 7 43.75 33.28 -0.93
N PRO A 8 43.26 32.67 0.16
CA PRO A 8 42.41 31.51 0.08
C PRO A 8 40.97 31.94 -0.22
N VAL A 9 40.38 31.41 -1.30
CA VAL A 9 38.96 31.53 -1.60
C VAL A 9 38.21 30.55 -0.69
N ALA A 10 37.46 31.08 0.28
CA ALA A 10 36.58 30.27 1.12
C ALA A 10 35.28 29.95 0.35
N LEU A 11 35.12 28.69 -0.06
CA LEU A 11 33.88 28.17 -0.62
C LEU A 11 32.93 27.80 0.53
N THR A 12 31.96 28.66 0.84
CA THR A 12 30.89 28.33 1.79
C THR A 12 29.82 27.51 1.09
N THR A 13 29.79 26.21 1.34
CA THR A 13 28.69 25.33 0.94
C THR A 13 27.50 25.57 1.87
N LEU A 14 26.46 26.26 1.37
CA LEU A 14 25.17 26.28 2.05
C LEU A 14 24.53 24.88 1.91
N GLY A 15 24.72 24.05 2.93
CA GLY A 15 23.97 22.82 3.11
C GLY A 15 22.51 23.13 3.44
N LEU A 16 21.66 23.21 2.42
CA LEU A 16 20.20 23.17 2.59
C LEU A 16 19.79 21.75 2.95
N THR A 17 19.87 21.38 4.24
CA THR A 17 19.16 20.21 4.75
C THR A 17 17.67 20.54 4.83
N ALA A 18 16.98 20.49 3.69
CA ALA A 18 15.53 20.52 3.66
C ALA A 18 15.02 19.28 4.41
N SER A 19 14.61 19.49 5.66
CA SER A 19 13.98 18.47 6.48
C SER A 19 12.60 18.22 5.88
N ALA A 20 12.50 17.27 4.95
CA ALA A 20 11.21 16.82 4.43
C ALA A 20 10.45 16.14 5.57
N SER A 21 9.58 16.91 6.22
CA SER A 21 8.62 16.35 7.17
C SER A 21 7.59 15.57 6.35
N PRO A 22 7.32 14.28 6.63
CA PRO A 22 6.29 13.55 5.92
C PRO A 22 4.96 14.25 6.16
N LEU A 23 4.34 14.74 5.08
CA LEU A 23 2.97 15.23 5.10
C LEU A 23 2.08 14.09 5.60
N ARG A 24 1.63 14.15 6.85
CA ARG A 24 0.56 13.27 7.32
C ARG A 24 -0.67 13.58 6.47
N ARG A 25 -1.07 12.65 5.60
CA ARG A 25 -2.37 12.73 4.93
C ARG A 25 -3.45 12.75 6.02
N ALA A 26 -4.37 13.70 5.94
CA ALA A 26 -5.54 13.72 6.80
C ALA A 26 -6.32 12.40 6.63
N ASP A 27 -7.00 11.94 7.69
CA ASP A 27 -7.86 10.76 7.68
C ASP A 27 -8.96 10.92 6.61
N SER A 28 -8.70 10.39 5.42
CA SER A 28 -9.64 10.38 4.30
C SER A 28 -10.28 9.00 4.21
N PRO A 29 -11.62 8.90 4.14
CA PRO A 29 -12.31 7.62 3.92
C PRO A 29 -11.86 6.90 2.64
N ALA A 30 -11.46 7.65 1.59
CA ALA A 30 -10.91 7.06 0.37
C ALA A 30 -9.57 6.36 0.58
N LEU A 31 -8.84 6.72 1.65
CA LEU A 31 -7.50 6.20 1.96
C LEU A 31 -7.51 5.11 3.04
N THR A 32 -8.69 4.67 3.45
CA THR A 32 -8.88 3.74 4.57
C THR A 32 -9.79 2.61 4.12
N TRP A 33 -9.26 1.38 4.06
CA TRP A 33 -10.04 0.20 3.74
C TRP A 33 -10.23 -0.69 4.95
N HIS A 34 -11.42 -1.24 5.08
CA HIS A 34 -11.85 -1.98 6.26
C HIS A 34 -11.88 -3.47 5.95
N VAL A 35 -11.09 -4.23 6.70
CA VAL A 35 -11.02 -5.69 6.59
C VAL A 35 -11.81 -6.34 7.72
N SER A 36 -12.54 -7.41 7.39
CA SER A 36 -13.26 -8.24 8.34
C SER A 36 -13.17 -9.72 7.97
N ASN A 37 -13.47 -10.59 8.94
CA ASN A 37 -13.44 -12.04 8.77
C ASN A 37 -12.09 -12.56 8.23
N PHE A 38 -10.98 -11.90 8.61
CA PHE A 38 -9.66 -12.36 8.21
C PHE A 38 -9.34 -13.70 8.88
N THR A 39 -9.03 -14.68 8.04
CA THR A 39 -8.60 -16.01 8.45
C THR A 39 -7.38 -16.39 7.63
N THR A 40 -6.43 -17.06 8.29
CA THR A 40 -5.24 -17.61 7.64
C THR A 40 -4.91 -18.96 8.25
N GLY A 41 -4.40 -19.87 7.41
CA GLY A 41 -3.94 -21.19 7.82
C GLY A 41 -2.73 -21.59 7.01
N CYS A 42 -1.69 -22.08 7.67
CA CYS A 42 -0.44 -22.49 7.03
C CYS A 42 -0.28 -24.01 7.09
N SER A 43 0.12 -24.59 5.97
CA SER A 43 0.67 -25.94 5.86
C SER A 43 2.17 -25.85 5.53
N PRO A 44 2.94 -26.95 5.62
CA PRO A 44 4.33 -26.96 5.18
C PRO A 44 4.54 -26.52 3.71
N ALA A 45 3.51 -26.63 2.85
CA ALA A 45 3.59 -26.28 1.44
C ALA A 45 3.24 -24.82 1.15
N ALA A 46 2.22 -24.28 1.81
CA ALA A 46 1.69 -22.93 1.57
C ALA A 46 0.78 -22.47 2.71
N CYS A 47 0.59 -21.15 2.81
CA CYS A 47 -0.48 -20.57 3.61
C CYS A 47 -1.66 -20.17 2.72
N THR A 48 -2.87 -20.26 3.24
CA THR A 48 -4.08 -19.73 2.62
C THR A 48 -4.60 -18.55 3.43
N TYR A 49 -5.38 -17.70 2.78
CA TYR A 49 -6.05 -16.58 3.41
C TYR A 49 -7.44 -16.35 2.84
N SER A 50 -8.32 -15.80 3.67
CA SER A 50 -9.66 -15.35 3.31
C SER A 50 -10.02 -14.12 4.13
N PHE A 51 -10.59 -13.10 3.50
CA PHE A 51 -11.15 -11.94 4.19
C PHE A 51 -12.19 -11.21 3.34
N ASN A 52 -13.03 -10.42 4.00
CA ASN A 52 -13.88 -9.41 3.37
C ASN A 52 -13.20 -8.05 3.47
N ILE A 53 -13.32 -7.23 2.43
CA ILE A 53 -12.80 -5.87 2.41
C ILE A 53 -13.79 -4.92 1.76
N TYR A 54 -13.91 -3.72 2.31
CA TYR A 54 -14.63 -2.63 1.68
C TYR A 54 -13.90 -1.29 1.81
N GLY A 55 -14.07 -0.46 0.79
CA GLY A 55 -13.65 0.95 0.77
C GLY A 55 -14.88 1.84 0.60
N VAL A 56 -14.93 2.95 1.34
CA VAL A 56 -16.07 3.88 1.30
C VAL A 56 -15.95 4.79 0.07
N ALA A 57 -17.05 4.94 -0.67
CA ALA A 57 -17.11 5.86 -1.81
C ALA A 57 -16.91 7.31 -1.36
N THR A 58 -16.15 8.07 -2.13
CA THR A 58 -16.04 9.52 -2.00
C THR A 58 -16.36 10.20 -3.33
N ALA A 59 -16.24 11.53 -3.39
CA ALA A 59 -16.50 12.28 -4.62
C ALA A 59 -15.61 11.84 -5.81
N ASN A 60 -14.37 11.40 -5.54
CA ASN A 60 -13.36 11.11 -6.57
C ASN A 60 -12.89 9.65 -6.54
N THR A 61 -13.52 8.79 -5.74
CA THR A 61 -13.09 7.39 -5.60
C THR A 61 -14.32 6.53 -5.41
N PRO A 62 -14.61 5.59 -6.33
CA PRO A 62 -15.73 4.69 -6.16
C PRO A 62 -15.50 3.80 -4.94
N GLY A 63 -16.59 3.49 -4.24
CA GLY A 63 -16.55 2.48 -3.18
C GLY A 63 -16.45 1.09 -3.79
N PHE A 64 -15.90 0.16 -3.01
CA PHE A 64 -15.86 -1.25 -3.39
C PHE A 64 -16.19 -2.14 -2.20
N ASN A 65 -16.65 -3.34 -2.49
CA ASN A 65 -16.81 -4.42 -1.53
C ASN A 65 -16.41 -5.73 -2.23
N ALA A 66 -15.57 -6.53 -1.59
CA ALA A 66 -15.08 -7.78 -2.13
C ALA A 66 -14.77 -8.80 -1.04
N THR A 67 -14.86 -10.08 -1.40
CA THR A 67 -14.29 -11.18 -0.64
C THR A 67 -13.04 -11.65 -1.36
N CYS A 68 -11.92 -11.64 -0.66
CA CYS A 68 -10.62 -12.00 -1.17
C CYS A 68 -10.19 -13.34 -0.58
N THR A 69 -9.83 -14.27 -1.45
CA THR A 69 -9.28 -15.58 -1.06
C THR A 69 -8.06 -15.88 -1.89
N GLY A 70 -7.05 -16.47 -1.29
CA GLY A 70 -5.88 -16.91 -2.04
C GLY A 70 -4.96 -17.81 -1.25
N SER A 71 -3.88 -18.22 -1.91
CA SER A 71 -2.77 -18.91 -1.30
C SER A 71 -1.50 -18.13 -1.50
N SER A 72 -0.67 -18.07 -0.46
CA SER A 72 0.70 -17.61 -0.56
C SER A 72 1.60 -18.82 -0.72
N SER A 73 2.23 -18.96 -1.89
CA SER A 73 3.55 -19.59 -1.93
C SER A 73 4.57 -18.55 -1.42
N SER A 74 5.65 -18.99 -0.78
CA SER A 74 6.68 -18.10 -0.22
C SER A 74 7.31 -17.12 -1.22
N ASN A 75 7.10 -17.32 -2.53
CA ASN A 75 7.60 -16.49 -3.62
C ASN A 75 6.49 -15.81 -4.44
N SER A 76 5.22 -15.88 -4.03
CA SER A 76 4.16 -15.23 -4.78
C SER A 76 4.24 -13.71 -4.60
N THR A 77 4.60 -13.01 -5.67
CA THR A 77 4.51 -11.55 -5.76
C THR A 77 3.24 -11.09 -6.48
N THR A 78 2.48 -12.01 -7.05
CA THR A 78 1.32 -11.74 -7.90
C THR A 78 0.08 -11.41 -7.07
N LEU A 79 -0.61 -10.33 -7.43
CA LEU A 79 -1.95 -10.01 -6.93
C LEU A 79 -2.99 -10.89 -7.67
N VAL A 80 -3.96 -11.43 -6.93
CA VAL A 80 -5.02 -12.27 -7.45
C VAL A 80 -6.38 -11.62 -7.25
N LYS A 81 -7.29 -11.84 -8.20
CA LYS A 81 -8.63 -11.26 -8.19
C LYS A 81 -9.44 -11.69 -6.95
N CYS A 82 -10.11 -10.74 -6.32
CA CYS A 82 -11.01 -11.00 -5.20
C CYS A 82 -12.41 -11.41 -5.68
N GLY A 83 -12.65 -12.73 -5.68
CA GLY A 83 -13.93 -13.30 -6.09
C GLY A 83 -14.33 -12.87 -7.51
N ASN A 84 -15.55 -12.34 -7.66
CA ASN A 84 -16.05 -11.87 -8.95
C ASN A 84 -15.69 -10.41 -9.26
N ASN A 85 -15.16 -9.65 -8.29
CA ASN A 85 -14.84 -8.24 -8.45
C ASN A 85 -13.46 -8.08 -9.13
N SER A 86 -13.44 -7.77 -10.43
CA SER A 86 -12.18 -7.59 -11.18
C SER A 86 -11.41 -6.33 -10.82
N GLN A 87 -12.07 -5.40 -10.14
CA GLN A 87 -11.50 -4.13 -9.73
C GLN A 87 -10.72 -4.24 -8.42
N VAL A 88 -10.78 -5.39 -7.73
CA VAL A 88 -10.08 -5.60 -6.47
C VAL A 88 -9.20 -6.83 -6.59
N LEU A 89 -7.89 -6.62 -6.43
CA LEU A 89 -6.91 -7.69 -6.38
C LEU A 89 -6.26 -7.72 -5.00
N SER A 90 -5.82 -8.89 -4.54
CA SER A 90 -5.16 -9.04 -3.25
C SER A 90 -4.02 -10.04 -3.29
N ARG A 91 -3.11 -9.92 -2.32
CA ARG A 91 -2.03 -10.87 -2.07
C ARG A 91 -1.72 -10.89 -0.60
N MET A 92 -1.40 -12.07 -0.08
CA MET A 92 -0.75 -12.24 1.21
C MET A 92 0.68 -12.69 1.00
N GLN A 93 1.63 -12.08 1.73
CA GLN A 93 2.99 -12.57 1.85
C GLN A 93 3.28 -12.95 3.31
N PRO A 94 3.76 -14.17 3.58
CA PRO A 94 4.21 -14.54 4.91
C PRO A 94 5.44 -13.72 5.30
N ALA A 95 5.44 -13.17 6.52
CA ALA A 95 6.61 -12.63 7.17
C ALA A 95 7.12 -13.63 8.23
N THR A 96 7.78 -13.16 9.29
CA THR A 96 8.12 -14.03 10.43
C THR A 96 6.83 -14.44 11.14
N TYR A 97 6.52 -15.74 11.17
CA TYR A 97 5.32 -16.23 11.83
C TYR A 97 5.20 -15.68 13.27
N PRO A 98 4.01 -15.19 13.71
CA PRO A 98 2.71 -15.24 13.06
C PRO A 98 2.34 -13.91 12.37
N GLU A 99 3.22 -13.34 11.56
CA GLU A 99 2.96 -12.10 10.80
C GLU A 99 2.76 -12.36 9.31
N TRP A 100 1.83 -11.62 8.72
CA TRP A 100 1.59 -11.59 7.28
C TRP A 100 1.44 -10.16 6.80
N ASN A 101 1.90 -9.91 5.59
CA ASN A 101 1.66 -8.68 4.87
C ASN A 101 0.50 -8.90 3.90
N ILE A 102 -0.54 -8.08 4.00
CA ILE A 102 -1.69 -8.07 3.10
C ILE A 102 -1.58 -6.84 2.22
N ARG A 103 -1.51 -7.08 0.91
CA ARG A 103 -1.55 -6.04 -0.11
C ARG A 103 -2.84 -6.16 -0.89
N VAL A 104 -3.50 -5.03 -1.13
CA VAL A 104 -4.71 -4.92 -1.95
C VAL A 104 -4.51 -3.83 -2.98
N GLU A 105 -5.05 -4.07 -4.16
CA GLU A 105 -5.20 -3.08 -5.23
C GLU A 105 -6.69 -2.86 -5.50
N HIS A 106 -7.08 -1.60 -5.67
CA HIS A 106 -8.39 -1.21 -6.17
C HIS A 106 -8.21 -0.38 -7.44
N ALA A 107 -8.82 -0.81 -8.55
CA ALA A 107 -8.71 -0.18 -9.85
C ALA A 107 -10.08 0.25 -10.40
N TRP A 108 -10.18 1.45 -10.95
CA TRP A 108 -11.41 1.94 -11.57
C TRP A 108 -11.13 2.80 -12.79
N THR A 109 -12.14 2.94 -13.64
CA THR A 109 -12.06 3.74 -14.87
C THR A 109 -13.14 4.83 -14.80
N GLU A 110 -12.78 6.05 -15.14
CA GLU A 110 -13.70 7.17 -15.30
C GLU A 110 -13.98 7.44 -16.79
N PRO A 111 -15.04 8.22 -17.13
CA PRO A 111 -15.32 8.59 -18.51
C PRO A 111 -14.10 9.20 -19.21
N GLY A 112 -13.87 8.80 -20.47
CA GLY A 112 -12.67 9.19 -21.22
C GLY A 112 -11.50 8.23 -21.06
N ASP A 113 -11.76 6.99 -20.64
CA ASP A 113 -10.78 5.90 -20.51
C ASP A 113 -9.65 6.21 -19.51
N MET A 114 -9.96 7.06 -18.53
CA MET A 114 -9.03 7.43 -17.47
C MET A 114 -8.98 6.32 -16.43
N GLU A 115 -7.83 5.67 -16.28
CA GLU A 115 -7.64 4.54 -15.37
C GLU A 115 -6.98 5.00 -14.07
N PHE A 116 -7.51 4.54 -12.94
CA PHE A 116 -7.04 4.87 -11.61
C PHE A 116 -6.79 3.62 -10.80
N TYR A 117 -5.77 3.69 -9.95
CA TYR A 117 -5.32 2.59 -9.12
C TYR A 117 -4.98 3.13 -7.72
N ALA A 118 -5.46 2.44 -6.70
CA ALA A 118 -5.05 2.63 -5.33
C ALA A 118 -4.47 1.32 -4.80
N PHE A 119 -3.37 1.41 -4.07
CA PHE A 119 -2.73 0.27 -3.41
C PHE A 119 -2.72 0.52 -1.91
N GLY A 120 -3.10 -0.50 -1.15
CA GLY A 120 -3.06 -0.49 0.30
C GLY A 120 -2.28 -1.67 0.81
N GLU A 121 -1.58 -1.47 1.93
CA GLU A 121 -0.74 -2.50 2.52
C GLU A 121 -0.77 -2.44 4.04
N ALA A 122 -0.91 -3.60 4.70
CA ALA A 122 -0.88 -3.71 6.15
C ALA A 122 -0.20 -5.01 6.60
N ASN A 123 0.55 -4.91 7.69
CA ASN A 123 1.04 -6.08 8.42
C ASN A 123 0.01 -6.48 9.47
N VAL A 124 -0.33 -7.76 9.51
CA VAL A 124 -1.32 -8.32 10.42
C VAL A 124 -0.75 -9.54 11.15
N THR A 125 -1.07 -9.65 12.43
CA THR A 125 -0.82 -10.85 13.25
C THR A 125 -2.09 -11.66 13.42
N SER A 126 -1.99 -12.97 13.60
CA SER A 126 -3.13 -13.87 13.76
C SER A 126 -3.22 -14.31 15.22
N PRO A 127 -4.43 -14.40 15.80
CA PRO A 127 -5.73 -14.16 15.15
C PRO A 127 -6.20 -12.70 15.28
N THR A 128 -6.10 -11.92 14.20
CA THR A 128 -6.72 -10.58 14.11
C THR A 128 -7.79 -10.60 13.01
N PRO A 129 -9.07 -10.80 13.37
CA PRO A 129 -10.13 -10.98 12.37
C PRO A 129 -10.53 -9.68 11.65
N GLN A 130 -10.16 -8.52 12.21
CA GLN A 130 -10.54 -7.20 11.72
C GLN A 130 -9.34 -6.25 11.83
N PHE A 131 -9.09 -5.49 10.77
CA PHE A 131 -8.04 -4.47 10.74
C PHE A 131 -8.30 -3.47 9.61
N ILE A 132 -7.47 -2.44 9.56
CA ILE A 132 -7.51 -1.41 8.52
C ILE A 132 -6.31 -1.60 7.59
N ILE A 133 -6.56 -1.47 6.30
CA ILE A 133 -5.51 -1.32 5.28
C ILE A 133 -5.49 0.15 4.86
N PRO A 134 -4.44 0.91 5.21
CA PRO A 134 -4.27 2.26 4.69
C PRO A 134 -3.84 2.19 3.21
N VAL A 135 -4.30 3.14 2.41
CA VAL A 135 -3.78 3.36 1.05
C VAL A 135 -2.38 3.96 1.15
N THR A 136 -1.41 3.28 0.55
CA THR A 136 0.02 3.64 0.56
C THR A 136 0.48 4.25 -0.76
N GLN A 137 -0.22 3.98 -1.86
CA GLN A 137 0.11 4.49 -3.17
C GLN A 137 -1.16 4.69 -4.01
N GLU A 138 -1.17 5.74 -4.82
CA GLU A 138 -2.21 6.01 -5.81
C GLU A 138 -1.55 6.34 -7.16
N TYR A 139 -2.22 5.99 -8.24
CA TYR A 139 -1.77 6.24 -9.60
C TYR A 139 -2.98 6.48 -10.51
N GLY A 140 -2.82 7.33 -11.52
CA GLY A 140 -3.83 7.63 -12.52
C GLY A 140 -3.20 7.84 -13.88
N VAL A 141 -3.88 7.35 -14.92
CA VAL A 141 -3.53 7.52 -16.34
C VAL A 141 -4.73 8.13 -17.05
N ALA A 142 -4.48 9.15 -17.84
CA ALA A 142 -5.47 9.87 -18.63
C ALA A 142 -4.93 10.14 -20.03
#